data_AF-A0A090WRY3-F1
#
_entry.id   AF-A0A090WRY3-F1
#
_cell.length_a   1.000
_cell.length_b   1.000
_cell.length_c   1.000
_cell.angle_alpha   90.00
_cell.angle_beta   90.00
_cell.angle_gamma   90.00
#
_symmetry.space_group_name_H-M   'P 1'
#
loop_
_entity.id
_entity.type
_entity.pdbx_description
1 polymer ?
#
loop_
_entity_poly.entity_id
_entity_poly.type
_entity_poly.pdbx_seq_one_letter_code
_entity_poly.pdbx_strand_id
1 'polypeptide(L)'
;MKLILEALDSDKIENHLLAFNSAENITINGSVEKTLIQKRKISSIYSSSFIKNLSKIDVELFHGNGMWEFPVHAMVKVSKKKNIPFVISSHGMLELGH
;
A
#
# COMPACT_ATOMS: atom_id res chain seq x y z
N MET A 1 -6.86 -5.44 -9.35
CA MET A 1 -5.81 -6.00 -8.46
C MET A 1 -4.93 -7.07 -9.12
N LYS A 2 -5.38 -7.84 -10.13
CA LYS A 2 -4.53 -8.86 -10.80
C LYS A 2 -3.26 -8.28 -11.44
N LEU A 3 -3.40 -7.19 -12.20
CA LEU A 3 -2.35 -6.70 -13.10
C LEU A 3 -1.06 -6.17 -12.44
N ILE A 4 -1.12 -5.59 -11.22
CA ILE A 4 0.09 -5.09 -10.54
C ILE A 4 0.77 -6.21 -9.77
N LEU A 5 0.01 -7.05 -9.05
CA LEU A 5 0.58 -8.20 -8.34
C LEU A 5 1.19 -9.23 -9.30
N GLU A 6 0.61 -9.42 -10.49
CA GLU A 6 1.19 -10.25 -11.56
C GLU A 6 2.49 -9.64 -12.13
N ALA A 7 2.64 -8.31 -12.11
CA ALA A 7 3.90 -7.65 -12.48
C ALA A 7 4.98 -7.72 -11.38
N LEU A 8 4.59 -8.03 -10.14
CA LEU A 8 5.51 -8.28 -9.01
C LEU A 8 6.13 -9.68 -9.04
N ASP A 9 5.63 -10.58 -9.90
CA ASP A 9 6.10 -11.97 -10.07
C ASP A 9 7.42 -12.06 -10.87
N SER A 10 8.28 -11.05 -10.72
CA SER A 10 9.61 -10.99 -11.33
C SER A 10 10.65 -11.09 -10.23
N ASP A 11 11.53 -12.09 -10.30
CA ASP A 11 12.65 -12.33 -9.35
C ASP A 11 13.62 -11.14 -9.23
N LYS A 12 13.43 -10.09 -10.02
CA LYS A 12 14.26 -8.88 -10.05
C LYS A 12 13.75 -7.75 -9.16
N ILE A 13 12.58 -7.89 -8.53
CA ILE A 13 11.94 -6.83 -7.75
C ILE A 13 11.64 -7.35 -6.35
N GLU A 14 12.19 -6.70 -5.32
CA GLU A 14 11.81 -6.95 -3.94
C GLU A 14 10.52 -6.19 -3.61
N ASN A 15 9.54 -6.90 -3.06
CA ASN A 15 8.19 -6.37 -2.88
C ASN A 15 7.80 -6.34 -1.41
N HIS A 16 7.35 -5.17 -0.95
CA HIS A 16 6.88 -4.92 0.41
C HIS A 16 5.39 -4.57 0.38
N LEU A 17 4.54 -5.44 0.92
CA LEU A 17 3.09 -5.26 0.95
C LEU A 17 2.61 -4.84 2.34
N LEU A 18 1.95 -3.69 2.40
CA LEU A 18 1.22 -3.23 3.58
C LEU A 18 -0.29 -3.36 3.33
N ALA A 19 -0.99 -4.20 4.09
CA ALA A 19 -2.42 -4.45 3.89
C ALA A 19 -3.16 -4.66 5.22
N PHE A 20 -4.47 -4.44 5.24
CA PHE A 20 -5.30 -4.84 6.37
C PHE A 20 -5.42 -6.35 6.48
N ASN A 21 -5.43 -6.88 7.70
CA ASN A 21 -5.74 -8.28 8.00
C ASN A 21 -7.25 -8.60 7.86
N SER A 22 -7.92 -7.98 6.88
CA SER A 22 -9.32 -8.30 6.59
C SER A 22 -9.47 -8.70 5.15
N ALA A 23 -10.16 -9.83 4.97
CA ALA A 23 -10.62 -10.45 3.74
C ALA A 23 -9.59 -11.36 3.04
N GLU A 24 -9.91 -12.65 3.13
CA GLU A 24 -9.90 -13.63 2.03
C GLU A 24 -8.72 -13.60 1.05
N ASN A 25 -7.89 -14.65 1.16
CA ASN A 25 -7.07 -15.27 0.11
C ASN A 25 -6.53 -14.32 -0.98
N ILE A 26 -5.78 -13.27 -0.59
CA ILE A 26 -4.89 -12.60 -1.54
C ILE A 26 -3.82 -13.63 -1.93
N THR A 27 -4.01 -14.24 -3.09
CA THR A 27 -3.00 -15.13 -3.70
C THR A 27 -1.92 -14.24 -4.26
N ILE A 28 -0.74 -14.30 -3.66
CA ILE A 28 0.44 -13.55 -4.09
C ILE A 28 1.39 -14.60 -4.67
N ASN A 29 1.56 -14.54 -5.98
CA ASN A 29 2.58 -15.31 -6.68
C ASN A 29 3.88 -14.49 -6.56
N GLY A 30 4.91 -15.08 -5.93
CA GLY A 30 6.20 -14.42 -5.71
C GLY A 30 6.58 -14.20 -4.24
N SER A 31 7.86 -13.90 -4.02
CA SER A 31 8.43 -13.59 -2.71
C SER A 31 8.10 -12.15 -2.32
N VAL A 32 7.15 -11.97 -1.40
CA VAL A 32 6.69 -10.65 -0.93
C VAL A 32 6.79 -10.58 0.59
N GLU A 33 7.49 -9.58 1.12
CA GLU A 33 7.46 -9.24 2.54
C GLU A 33 6.10 -8.59 2.87
N LYS A 34 5.38 -9.14 3.86
CA LYS A 34 4.02 -8.69 4.19
C LYS A 34 3.96 -8.11 5.59
N THR A 35 3.48 -6.89 5.69
CA THR A 35 3.05 -6.27 6.95
C THR A 35 1.54 -6.18 7.00
N LEU A 36 0.90 -7.01 7.82
CA LEU A 36 -0.55 -7.04 7.97
C LEU A 36 -1.03 -6.21 9.18
N ILE A 37 -1.90 -5.24 8.92
CA ILE A 37 -2.48 -4.36 9.95
C ILE A 37 -3.84 -4.88 10.38
N GLN A 38 -4.02 -5.16 11.66
CA GLN A 38 -5.32 -5.59 12.19
C GLN A 38 -6.38 -4.47 12.01
N LYS A 39 -7.57 -4.81 11.50
CA LYS A 39 -8.67 -3.86 11.26
C LYS A 39 -9.09 -3.10 12.54
N ARG A 40 -8.95 -3.72 13.71
CA ARG A 40 -9.18 -3.08 15.03
C ARG A 40 -8.20 -1.95 15.34
N LYS A 41 -7.10 -1.84 14.60
CA LYS A 41 -6.09 -0.78 14.71
C LYS A 41 -6.23 0.27 13.61
N ILE A 42 -7.40 0.42 12.98
CA ILE A 42 -7.67 1.46 11.96
C ILE A 42 -7.14 2.83 12.40
N SER A 43 -7.41 3.27 13.63
CA SER A 43 -6.94 4.57 14.17
C SER A 43 -5.42 4.73 14.12
N SER A 44 -4.65 3.63 14.21
CA SER A 44 -3.19 3.65 14.13
C SER A 44 -2.69 4.02 12.73
N ILE A 45 -3.44 3.73 11.67
CA ILE A 45 -3.07 4.08 10.28
C ILE A 45 -3.29 5.56 10.02
N TYR A 46 -4.30 6.17 10.65
CA TYR A 46 -4.56 7.62 10.57
C TYR A 46 -3.70 8.43 11.55
N SER A 47 -2.69 7.81 12.18
CA SER A 47 -1.86 8.44 13.19
C SER A 47 -0.57 9.05 12.61
N SER A 48 0.00 10.01 13.32
CA SER A 48 1.35 10.53 13.04
C SER A 48 2.43 9.45 13.11
N SER A 49 2.22 8.42 13.95
CA SER A 49 3.13 7.27 14.09
C SER A 49 3.19 6.45 12.80
N PHE A 50 2.08 6.31 12.08
CA PHE A 50 2.06 5.64 10.77
C PHE A 50 2.97 6.34 9.76
N ILE A 51 2.84 7.67 9.63
CA ILE A 51 3.69 8.47 8.73
C ILE A 51 5.16 8.33 9.14
N LYS A 52 5.47 8.34 10.44
CA LYS A 52 6.84 8.15 10.94
C LYS A 52 7.40 6.78 10.55
N ASN A 53 6.60 5.72 10.67
CA ASN A 53 7.03 4.38 10.28
C ASN A 53 7.20 4.28 8.76
N LEU A 54 6.26 4.81 7.98
CA LEU A 54 6.34 4.85 6.52
C LEU A 54 7.58 5.60 6.02
N SER A 55 8.00 6.67 6.71
CA SER A 55 9.21 7.42 6.37
C SER A 55 10.52 6.66 6.56
N LYS A 56 10.51 5.57 7.33
CA LYS A 56 11.69 4.71 7.56
C LYS A 56 11.84 3.62 6.51
N ILE A 57 10.78 3.37 5.72
CA ILE A 57 10.81 2.36 4.67
C ILE A 57 11.72 2.86 3.55
N ASP A 58 12.63 2.01 3.09
CA ASP A 58 13.53 2.29 1.99
C ASP A 58 13.12 1.51 0.75
N VAL A 59 12.68 2.24 -0.28
CA VAL A 59 12.12 1.70 -1.52
C VAL A 59 12.45 2.65 -2.66
N GLU A 60 12.54 2.11 -3.87
CA GLU A 60 12.76 2.90 -5.09
C GLU A 60 11.46 3.41 -5.71
N LEU A 61 10.32 2.79 -5.36
CA LEU A 61 8.99 3.14 -5.86
C LEU A 61 7.93 2.87 -4.80
N PHE A 62 7.01 3.82 -4.65
CA PHE A 62 5.79 3.62 -3.87
C PHE A 62 4.60 3.28 -4.77
N HIS A 63 3.72 2.38 -4.32
CA HIS A 63 2.45 2.10 -4.98
C HIS A 63 1.28 2.19 -3.99
N GLY A 64 0.27 2.98 -4.35
CA GLY A 64 -0.95 3.16 -3.57
C GLY A 64 -2.15 2.58 -4.31
N ASN A 65 -2.90 1.70 -3.64
CA ASN A 65 -4.14 1.15 -4.17
C ASN A 65 -5.33 1.95 -3.64
N GLY A 66 -6.02 2.69 -4.52
CA GLY A 66 -7.14 3.56 -4.14
C GLY A 66 -6.68 5.00 -3.84
N MET A 67 -7.32 5.97 -4.47
CA MET A 67 -6.89 7.38 -4.40
C MET A 67 -7.30 8.07 -3.09
N TRP A 68 -8.39 7.61 -2.47
CA TRP A 68 -9.08 8.32 -1.39
C TRP A 68 -8.72 7.83 0.02
N GLU A 69 -7.88 6.80 0.12
CA GLU A 69 -7.49 6.23 1.40
C GLU A 69 -6.36 7.05 2.05
N PHE A 70 -6.51 7.36 3.34
CA PHE A 70 -5.48 8.05 4.10
C PHE A 70 -4.07 7.42 3.99
N PRO A 71 -3.88 6.09 4.09
CA PRO A 71 -2.55 5.52 3.92
C PRO A 71 -1.91 5.86 2.56
N VAL A 72 -2.70 5.98 1.49
CA VAL A 72 -2.21 6.41 0.17
C VAL A 72 -1.84 7.90 0.17
N HIS A 73 -2.65 8.75 0.80
CA HIS A 73 -2.28 10.17 0.98
C HIS A 73 -0.99 10.34 1.82
N ALA A 74 -0.84 9.56 2.90
CA ALA A 74 0.35 9.53 3.72
C ALA A 74 1.58 9.06 2.93
N MET A 75 1.42 8.02 2.10
CA MET A 75 2.44 7.53 1.17
C MET A 75 2.90 8.62 0.20
N VAL A 76 1.97 9.33 -0.46
CA VAL A 76 2.31 10.44 -1.36
C VAL A 76 3.07 11.56 -0.64
N LYS A 77 2.70 11.85 0.61
CA LYS A 77 3.41 12.86 1.41
C LYS A 77 4.84 12.43 1.72
N VAL A 78 5.07 11.15 2.03
CA VAL A 78 6.40 10.61 2.31
C VAL A 78 7.23 10.53 1.02
N SER A 79 6.66 10.03 -0.08
CA SER A 79 7.36 9.88 -1.37
C SER A 79 7.87 11.23 -1.88
N LYS A 80 7.03 12.28 -1.84
CA LYS A 80 7.43 13.66 -2.18
C LYS A 80 8.58 14.18 -1.32
N LYS A 81 8.56 13.90 -0.01
CA LYS A 81 9.63 14.31 0.92
C LYS A 81 10.95 13.60 0.65
N LYS A 82 10.89 12.32 0.28
CA LYS A 82 12.07 11.50 -0.02
C LYS A 82 12.55 11.65 -1.48
N ASN A 83 11.82 12.41 -2.32
CA ASN A 83 12.04 12.48 -3.77
C ASN A 83 12.00 11.10 -4.46
N ILE A 84 11.07 10.23 -4.01
CA ILE A 84 10.86 8.88 -4.55
C ILE A 84 9.60 8.91 -5.44
N PRO A 85 9.64 8.30 -6.64
CA PRO A 85 8.47 8.20 -7.50
C PRO A 85 7.35 7.38 -6.86
N PHE A 86 6.11 7.62 -7.29
CA PHE A 86 4.97 6.84 -6.83
C PHE A 86 3.93 6.62 -7.92
N VAL A 87 3.24 5.48 -7.86
CA VAL A 87 2.09 5.14 -8.71
C VAL A 87 0.84 5.04 -7.82
N ILE A 88 -0.27 5.60 -8.28
CA ILE A 88 -1.58 5.43 -7.63
C ILE A 88 -2.48 4.72 -8.61
N SER A 89 -3.02 3.57 -8.21
CA SER A 89 -4.12 2.96 -8.94
C SER A 89 -5.41 3.68 -8.56
N SER A 90 -5.90 4.50 -9.49
CA SER A 90 -7.18 5.17 -9.36
C SER A 90 -8.30 4.13 -9.50
N HIS A 91 -8.81 3.70 -8.35
CA HIS A 91 -10.11 3.04 -8.27
C HIS A 91 -11.07 4.03 -7.60
N GLY A 92 -12.26 4.18 -8.20
CA GLY A 92 -13.22 5.22 -7.85
C GLY A 92 -13.72 5.10 -6.40
N MET A 93 -14.13 6.22 -5.82
CA MET A 93 -14.98 6.23 -4.63
C MET A 93 -16.41 5.93 -5.10
N LEU A 94 -16.73 4.66 -5.35
CA LEU A 94 -18.08 4.24 -5.72
C LEU A 94 -18.24 2.72 -5.51
N GLU A 95 -18.67 2.34 -4.30
CA GLU A 95 -19.87 1.52 -4.20
C GLU A 95 -20.99 2.44 -3.72
N LEU A 96 -21.57 3.24 -4.63
CA LEU A 96 -22.99 3.57 -4.50
C LEU A 96 -23.70 2.44 -5.22
N GLY A 97 -24.04 1.41 -4.45
CA GLY A 97 -24.68 0.22 -4.99
C GLY A 97 -25.54 -0.44 -3.92
N HIS A 98 -26.79 0.04 -3.85
CA HIS A 98 -28.01 -0.66 -3.43
C HIS A 98 -28.12 -1.16 -1.98
#